data_AF-A0A1I0E816-F1
#
_entry.id   AF-A0A1I0E816-F1
#
_cell.length_a   1.000
_cell.length_b   1.000
_cell.length_c   1.000
_cell.angle_alpha   90.00
_cell.angle_beta   90.00
_cell.angle_gamma   90.00
#
_symmetry.space_group_name_H-M   'P 1'
#
loop_
_entity.id
_entity.type
_entity.pdbx_description
1 polymer ?
#
loop_
_entity_poly.entity_id
_entity_poly.type
_entity_poly.pdbx_seq_one_letter_code
_entity_poly.pdbx_strand_id
1 'polypeptide(L)'
;METKISKIDIQHKEFFRIGRNMEQLLLTKCANVTEKELLDIVCELREYVGYDFYEEEVIMKDAGYSKLDEHVKQHNQFKSRIMNINCPALAANPYKELSKIRNFVVDWVFDHMLHEDMDMAREVRGKLG
;
A
#
# COMPACT_ATOMS: atom_id res chain seq x y z
N MET A 1 12.06 -5.03 1.10
CA MET A 1 12.06 -5.07 2.57
C MET A 1 11.85 -6.51 2.99
N GLU A 2 12.39 -6.92 4.13
CA GLU A 2 12.24 -8.29 4.64
C GLU A 2 11.94 -8.25 6.13
N THR A 3 10.65 -8.33 6.45
CA THR A 3 10.11 -8.50 7.81
C THR A 3 10.46 -9.88 8.37
N LYS A 4 10.78 -10.86 7.50
CA LYS A 4 10.89 -12.30 7.80
C LYS A 4 9.56 -12.94 8.20
N ILE A 5 8.45 -12.23 7.99
CA ILE A 5 7.10 -12.79 8.00
C ILE A 5 6.72 -12.94 6.53
N SER A 6 6.85 -14.16 6.00
CA SER A 6 6.77 -14.44 4.55
C SER A 6 5.53 -13.86 3.88
N LYS A 7 4.40 -13.82 4.60
CA LYS A 7 3.15 -13.27 4.11
C LYS A 7 3.25 -11.77 3.87
N ILE A 8 3.77 -11.02 4.84
CA ILE A 8 3.96 -9.57 4.74
C ILE A 8 5.01 -9.23 3.67
N ASP A 9 6.08 -10.03 3.56
CA ASP A 9 7.09 -9.83 2.51
C ASP A 9 6.52 -10.04 1.09
N ILE A 10 5.52 -10.90 0.92
CA ILE A 10 4.79 -11.07 -0.35
C ILE A 10 3.90 -9.84 -0.62
N GLN A 11 3.19 -9.37 0.40
CA GLN A 11 2.35 -8.17 0.31
C GLN A 11 3.17 -6.94 -0.11
N HIS A 12 4.31 -6.69 0.54
CA HIS A 12 5.20 -5.60 0.16
C HIS A 12 5.67 -5.71 -1.31
N LYS A 13 5.98 -6.92 -1.79
CA LYS A 13 6.38 -7.14 -3.19
C LYS A 13 5.26 -6.77 -4.17
N GLU A 14 4.02 -7.12 -3.87
CA GLU A 14 2.87 -6.72 -4.67
C GLU A 14 2.68 -5.20 -4.65
N PHE A 15 2.79 -4.55 -3.49
CA PHE A 15 2.71 -3.09 -3.41
C PHE A 15 3.81 -2.40 -4.23
N PHE A 16 5.04 -2.90 -4.18
CA PHE A 16 6.13 -2.41 -5.03
C PHE A 16 5.88 -2.65 -6.52
N ARG A 17 5.21 -3.75 -6.89
CA ARG A 17 4.82 -4.00 -8.28
C ARG A 17 3.82 -2.94 -8.76
N ILE A 18 2.81 -2.62 -7.96
CA ILE A 18 1.84 -1.55 -8.24
C ILE A 18 2.58 -0.20 -8.37
N GLY A 19 3.49 0.09 -7.42
CA GLY A 19 4.38 1.25 -7.44
C GLY A 19 5.16 1.40 -8.76
N ARG A 20 5.79 0.32 -9.22
CA ARG A 20 6.53 0.30 -10.50
C ARG A 20 5.62 0.53 -11.70
N ASN A 21 4.42 -0.04 -11.71
CA ASN A 21 3.44 0.18 -12.78
C ASN A 21 3.06 1.67 -12.88
N MET A 22 2.80 2.32 -11.74
CA MET A 22 2.54 3.76 -11.69
C MET A 22 3.73 4.58 -12.21
N GLU A 23 4.95 4.29 -11.75
CA GLU A 23 6.16 4.99 -12.21
C GLU A 23 6.36 4.83 -13.71
N GLN A 24 6.12 3.65 -14.28
CA GLN A 24 6.26 3.41 -15.72
C GLN A 24 5.30 4.29 -16.55
N LEU A 25 4.06 4.46 -16.09
CA LEU A 25 3.11 5.37 -16.72
C LEU A 25 3.54 6.84 -16.56
N LEU A 26 4.06 7.23 -15.40
CA LEU A 26 4.52 8.59 -15.16
C LEU A 26 5.76 8.96 -15.98
N LEU A 27 6.67 8.01 -16.21
CA LEU A 27 7.86 8.20 -17.06
C LEU A 27 7.49 8.54 -18.51
N THR A 28 6.40 7.96 -19.02
CA THR A 28 5.87 8.26 -20.37
C THR A 28 4.90 9.44 -20.36
N LYS A 29 4.77 10.16 -19.24
CA LYS A 29 3.76 11.21 -19.01
C LYS A 29 2.33 10.75 -19.31
N CYS A 30 2.06 9.47 -19.06
CA CYS A 30 0.80 8.81 -19.36
C CYS A 30 0.43 8.88 -20.86
N ALA A 31 1.42 8.94 -21.76
CA ALA A 31 1.18 8.94 -23.19
C ALA A 31 0.48 7.62 -23.59
N ASN A 32 -0.64 7.74 -24.29
CA ASN A 32 -1.48 6.63 -24.76
C ASN A 32 -2.03 5.72 -23.64
N VAL A 33 -2.03 6.17 -22.38
CA VAL A 33 -2.65 5.39 -21.30
C VAL A 33 -4.15 5.25 -21.56
N THR A 34 -4.68 4.06 -21.34
CA THR A 34 -6.12 3.80 -21.40
C THR A 34 -6.76 4.02 -20.03
N GLU A 35 -8.07 4.35 -20.01
CA GLU A 35 -8.83 4.42 -18.76
C GLU A 35 -8.78 3.09 -17.99
N LYS A 36 -8.76 1.96 -18.71
CA LYS A 36 -8.65 0.63 -18.11
C LYS A 36 -7.35 0.49 -17.32
N GLU A 37 -6.20 0.86 -17.88
CA GLU A 37 -4.90 0.79 -17.18
C GLU A 37 -4.87 1.64 -15.91
N LEU A 38 -5.49 2.83 -15.95
CA LEU A 38 -5.62 3.68 -14.77
C LEU A 38 -6.53 3.06 -13.71
N LEU A 39 -7.65 2.49 -14.13
CA LEU A 39 -8.59 1.82 -13.23
C LEU A 39 -7.97 0.55 -12.61
N ASP A 40 -7.22 -0.22 -13.39
CA ASP A 40 -6.53 -1.42 -12.91
C ASP A 40 -5.60 -1.07 -11.74
N ILE A 41 -4.80 0.01 -11.84
CA ILE A 41 -3.95 0.49 -10.74
C ILE A 41 -4.77 0.85 -9.50
N VAL A 42 -5.87 1.57 -9.67
CA VAL A 42 -6.72 1.96 -8.54
C VAL A 42 -7.37 0.74 -7.88
N CYS A 43 -7.78 -0.26 -8.67
CA CYS A 43 -8.31 -1.52 -8.16
C CYS A 43 -7.24 -2.28 -7.38
N GLU A 44 -6.04 -2.45 -7.93
CA GLU A 44 -4.93 -3.12 -7.24
C GLU A 44 -4.59 -2.42 -5.91
N LEU A 45 -4.56 -1.09 -5.87
CA LEU A 45 -4.35 -0.33 -4.63
C LEU A 45 -5.47 -0.57 -3.61
N ARG A 46 -6.73 -0.61 -4.05
CA ARG A 46 -7.90 -0.84 -3.19
C ARG A 46 -7.95 -2.25 -2.64
N GLU A 47 -7.59 -3.24 -3.46
CA GLU A 47 -7.45 -4.63 -3.05
C GLU A 47 -6.35 -4.75 -1.99
N TYR A 48 -5.20 -4.12 -2.21
CA TYR A 48 -4.10 -4.11 -1.27
C TYR A 48 -4.50 -3.58 0.12
N VAL A 49 -5.03 -2.34 0.18
CA VAL A 49 -5.46 -1.75 1.48
C VAL A 49 -6.71 -2.41 2.06
N GLY A 50 -7.40 -3.22 1.27
CA GLY A 50 -8.60 -3.96 1.66
C GLY A 50 -8.24 -5.26 2.36
N TYR A 51 -7.51 -6.11 1.64
CA TYR A 51 -7.23 -7.48 2.02
C TYR A 51 -5.90 -7.61 2.76
N ASP A 52 -4.81 -7.03 2.25
CA ASP A 52 -3.48 -7.26 2.81
C ASP A 52 -3.33 -6.65 4.22
N PHE A 53 -3.86 -5.43 4.42
CA PHE A 53 -3.94 -4.82 5.75
C PHE A 53 -4.77 -5.65 6.73
N TYR A 54 -5.88 -6.25 6.30
CA TYR A 54 -6.68 -7.10 7.18
C TYR A 54 -5.89 -8.35 7.61
N GLU A 55 -5.16 -8.97 6.68
CA GLU A 55 -4.34 -10.14 7.00
C GLU A 55 -3.20 -9.81 7.97
N GLU A 56 -2.55 -8.66 7.79
CA GLU A 56 -1.52 -8.16 8.69
C GLU A 56 -2.09 -7.86 10.09
N GLU A 57 -3.26 -7.25 10.17
CA GLU A 57 -3.97 -7.00 11.42
C GLU A 57 -4.34 -8.26 12.18
N VAL A 58 -4.72 -9.33 11.47
CA VAL A 58 -4.93 -10.65 12.07
C VAL A 58 -3.63 -11.21 12.64
N ILE A 59 -2.52 -11.14 11.90
CA ILE A 59 -1.20 -11.59 12.38
C ILE A 59 -0.81 -10.83 13.65
N MET A 60 -0.93 -9.50 13.64
CA MET A 60 -0.61 -8.65 14.78
C MET A 60 -1.48 -9.00 15.99
N LYS A 61 -2.79 -9.20 15.79
CA LYS A 61 -3.74 -9.54 16.85
C LYS A 61 -3.43 -10.91 17.46
N ASP A 62 -3.21 -11.93 16.64
CA ASP A 62 -2.95 -13.29 17.09
C ASP A 62 -1.63 -13.40 17.85
N ALA A 63 -0.63 -12.60 17.46
CA ALA A 63 0.65 -12.50 18.17
C ALA A 63 0.61 -11.55 19.38
N GLY A 64 -0.51 -10.87 19.64
CA GLY A 64 -0.64 -9.89 20.73
C GLY A 64 0.32 -8.71 20.60
N TYR A 65 0.46 -8.15 19.40
CA TYR A 65 1.32 -6.99 19.13
C TYR A 65 0.91 -5.77 19.97
N SER A 66 1.88 -5.17 20.67
CA SER A 66 1.62 -4.12 21.67
C SER A 66 1.05 -2.81 21.10
N LYS A 67 1.30 -2.52 19.82
CA LYS A 67 0.87 -1.28 19.16
C LYS A 67 -0.22 -1.50 18.09
N LEU A 68 -1.00 -2.58 18.20
CA LEU A 68 -2.04 -2.94 17.23
C LEU A 68 -2.95 -1.75 16.89
N ASP A 69 -3.49 -1.04 17.88
CA ASP A 69 -4.46 0.03 17.67
C ASP A 69 -3.88 1.22 16.87
N GLU A 70 -2.63 1.60 17.14
CA GLU A 70 -1.99 2.70 16.39
C GLU A 70 -1.65 2.27 14.96
N HIS A 71 -1.20 1.02 14.76
CA HIS A 71 -0.91 0.49 13.44
C HIS A 71 -2.20 0.39 12.57
N VAL A 72 -3.29 -0.14 13.15
CA VAL A 72 -4.63 -0.19 12.51
C VAL A 72 -5.13 1.21 12.16
N LYS A 73 -4.85 2.21 13.01
CA LYS A 73 -5.22 3.60 12.73
C LYS A 73 -4.46 4.16 11.53
N GLN A 74 -3.17 3.86 11.40
CA GLN A 74 -2.38 4.23 10.22
C GLN A 74 -2.93 3.56 8.94
N HIS A 75 -3.22 2.26 8.99
CA HIS A 75 -3.89 1.52 7.90
C HIS A 75 -5.19 2.20 7.47
N ASN A 76 -6.06 2.55 8.42
CA ASN A 76 -7.34 3.18 8.13
C ASN A 76 -7.19 4.57 7.49
N GLN A 77 -6.20 5.35 7.90
CA GLN A 77 -5.91 6.65 7.28
C GLN A 77 -5.46 6.47 5.81
N PHE A 78 -4.56 5.52 5.54
CA PHE A 78 -4.10 5.26 4.18
C PHE A 78 -5.22 4.68 3.31
N LYS A 79 -5.95 3.70 3.83
CA LYS A 79 -7.14 3.12 3.18
C LYS A 79 -8.15 4.19 2.80
N SER A 80 -8.45 5.14 3.70
CA SER A 80 -9.35 6.26 3.39
C SER A 80 -8.85 7.08 2.20
N ARG A 81 -7.54 7.38 2.12
CA ARG A 81 -6.97 8.11 0.98
C ARG A 81 -7.13 7.33 -0.34
N ILE A 82 -6.85 6.03 -0.34
CA ILE A 82 -6.99 5.16 -1.52
C ILE A 82 -8.46 5.03 -1.97
N MET A 83 -9.38 4.83 -1.02
CA MET A 83 -10.81 4.70 -1.34
C MET A 83 -11.38 5.98 -1.94
N ASN A 84 -10.87 7.15 -1.53
CA ASN A 84 -11.29 8.46 -2.00
C ASN A 84 -10.63 8.90 -3.32
N ILE A 85 -9.86 8.04 -3.99
CA ILE A 85 -9.34 8.33 -5.34
C ILE A 85 -10.50 8.59 -6.30
N ASN A 86 -10.49 9.78 -6.92
CA ASN A 86 -11.49 10.20 -7.88
C ASN A 86 -11.14 9.66 -9.28
N CYS A 87 -11.70 8.50 -9.64
CA CYS A 87 -11.45 7.86 -10.94
C CYS A 87 -11.84 8.76 -12.14
N PRO A 88 -12.97 9.48 -12.14
CA PRO A 88 -13.27 10.45 -13.20
C PRO A 88 -12.19 11.53 -13.38
N ALA A 89 -11.67 12.09 -12.29
CA ALA A 89 -10.59 13.07 -12.37
C ALA A 89 -9.28 12.44 -12.87
N LEU A 90 -9.00 11.20 -12.46
CA LEU A 90 -7.86 10.43 -12.95
C LEU A 90 -7.94 10.18 -14.46
N ALA A 91 -9.10 9.81 -14.99
CA ALA A 91 -9.30 9.65 -16.43
C ALA A 91 -9.15 10.98 -17.19
N ALA A 92 -9.68 12.08 -16.64
CA ALA A 92 -9.61 13.40 -17.26
C ALA A 92 -8.21 14.03 -17.25
N ASN A 93 -7.40 13.76 -16.23
CA ASN A 93 -6.02 14.27 -16.15
C ASN A 93 -5.07 13.21 -15.54
N PRO A 94 -4.69 12.18 -16.33
CA PRO A 94 -3.97 11.01 -15.83
C PRO A 94 -2.66 11.37 -15.16
N TYR A 95 -1.81 12.15 -15.83
CA TYR A 95 -0.48 12.47 -15.31
C TYR A 95 -0.54 13.22 -13.98
N LYS A 96 -1.42 14.23 -13.87
CA LYS A 96 -1.56 15.03 -12.66
C LYS A 96 -2.06 14.19 -11.49
N GLU A 97 -3.16 13.46 -11.69
CA GLU A 97 -3.78 12.73 -10.60
C GLU A 97 -2.97 11.48 -10.23
N LEU A 98 -2.37 10.78 -11.19
CA LEU A 98 -1.49 9.65 -10.93
C LEU A 98 -0.22 10.09 -10.17
N SER A 99 0.31 11.29 -10.46
CA SER A 99 1.44 11.85 -9.71
C SER A 99 1.08 12.09 -8.23
N LYS A 100 -0.13 12.58 -7.94
CA LYS A 100 -0.61 12.73 -6.56
C LYS A 100 -0.76 11.38 -5.88
N ILE A 101 -1.29 10.39 -6.61
CA ILE A 101 -1.45 9.02 -6.11
C ILE A 101 -0.10 8.43 -5.72
N ARG A 102 0.84 8.54 -6.64
CA ARG A 102 2.21 8.09 -6.42
C ARG A 102 2.86 8.75 -5.22
N ASN A 103 2.65 10.04 -4.97
CA ASN A 103 3.27 10.72 -3.84
C ASN A 103 2.86 10.11 -2.50
N PHE A 104 1.56 9.92 -2.24
CA PHE A 104 1.16 9.29 -0.98
C PHE A 104 1.53 7.81 -0.89
N VAL A 105 1.66 7.10 -2.02
CA VAL A 105 2.16 5.71 -2.04
C VAL A 105 3.62 5.66 -1.63
N VAL A 106 4.44 6.57 -2.15
CA VAL A 106 5.85 6.69 -1.78
C VAL A 106 6.00 7.08 -0.31
N ASP A 107 5.23 8.07 0.16
CA ASP A 107 5.23 8.48 1.57
C ASP A 107 4.86 7.28 2.47
N TRP A 108 3.85 6.49 2.09
CA TRP A 108 3.45 5.29 2.82
C TRP A 108 4.56 4.23 2.90
N VAL A 109 5.28 3.98 1.79
CA VAL A 109 6.44 3.07 1.80
C VAL A 109 7.50 3.55 2.79
N PHE A 110 7.80 4.84 2.78
CA PHE A 110 8.86 5.40 3.61
C PHE A 110 8.48 5.44 5.09
N ASP A 111 7.27 5.84 5.42
CA ASP A 111 6.86 6.05 6.80
C ASP A 111 6.37 4.77 7.46
N HIS A 112 5.61 3.94 6.73
CA HIS A 112 4.95 2.76 7.30
C HIS A 112 5.78 1.49 7.09
N MET A 113 6.02 1.10 5.84
CA MET A 113 6.66 -0.19 5.54
C MET A 113 8.11 -0.29 6.04
N LEU A 114 8.86 0.82 5.99
CA LEU A 114 10.25 0.85 6.46
C LEU A 114 10.41 0.89 7.97
N HIS A 115 9.42 1.40 8.69
CA HIS A 115 9.53 1.68 10.12
C HIS A 115 8.54 0.82 10.92
N GLU A 116 7.25 1.01 10.69
CA GLU A 116 6.17 0.42 11.48
C GLU A 116 6.07 -1.09 11.27
N ASP A 117 6.11 -1.57 10.02
CA ASP A 117 6.04 -3.01 9.72
C ASP A 117 7.30 -3.73 10.20
N MET A 118 8.45 -3.05 10.15
CA MET A 118 9.73 -3.59 10.62
C MET A 118 9.76 -3.70 12.15
N ASP A 119 9.23 -2.72 12.87
CA ASP A 119 9.10 -2.76 14.33
C ASP A 119 8.06 -3.79 14.77
N MET A 120 6.93 -3.86 14.09
CA MET A 120 5.91 -4.89 14.29
C MET A 120 6.52 -6.29 14.11
N ALA A 121 7.24 -6.51 13.00
CA ALA A 121 7.84 -7.81 12.71
C ALA A 121 8.86 -8.24 13.77
N ARG A 122 9.65 -7.30 14.33
CA ARG A 122 10.58 -7.60 15.42
C ARG A 122 9.87 -8.11 16.66
N GLU A 123 8.75 -7.48 17.04
CA GLU A 123 7.99 -7.88 18.22
C GLU A 123 7.23 -9.20 17.99
N VAL A 124 6.53 -9.32 16.87
CA VAL A 124 5.72 -10.50 16.52
C VAL A 124 6.60 -11.75 16.41
N ARG A 125 7.78 -11.65 15.77
CA ARG A 125 8.71 -12.78 15.65
C ARG A 125 9.24 -13.27 17.00
N GLY A 126 9.35 -12.38 18.00
CA GLY A 126 9.74 -12.76 19.35
C GLY A 126 8.68 -13.58 20.10
N LYS A 127 7.44 -13.60 19.59
CA LYS A 127 6.28 -14.26 20.22
C LYS A 127 5.78 -15.49 19.44
N LEU A 128 6.27 -15.71 18.22
CA LEU A 128 6.01 -16.90 17.40
C LEU A 128 7.00 -18.05 17.69
N GLY A 129 7.68 -18.02 18.85
CA GLY A 129 8.63 -19.04 19.33
C GLY A 129 8.04 -19.90 20.43
#